data_AF-A0A1Q7JEC3-F1
#
_entry.id   AF-A0A1Q7JEC3-F1
#
_cell.length_a   1.000
_cell.length_b   1.000
_cell.length_c   1.000
_cell.angle_alpha   90.00
_cell.angle_beta   90.00
_cell.angle_gamma   90.00
#
_symmetry.space_group_name_H-M   'P 1'
#
loop_
_entity.id
_entity.type
_entity.pdbx_description
1 polymer ?
#
loop_
_entity_poly.entity_id
_entity_poly.type
_entity_poly.pdbx_seq_one_letter_code
_entity_poly.pdbx_strand_id
1 'polypeptide(L)'
;MNPDPPKHRPLERFWPYADLPEQPSEEELAQLDPDLYEALFGATPRPFSITLVFPALEDPRFADALDIARGSAEFRETGRGAAHRYRARFWSSDALRLRDLFDIVGRSDTTEVLIDDRPVPYARELWLPLVWFLIPR
;
A
#
# COMPACT_ATOMS: atom_id res chain seq x y z
N MET A 1 8.75 -30.69 4.89
CA MET A 1 9.96 -31.31 4.31
C MET A 1 11.12 -30.91 5.20
N ASN A 2 11.82 -31.87 5.81
CA ASN A 2 12.98 -31.57 6.64
C ASN A 2 14.17 -31.32 5.70
N PRO A 3 14.91 -30.22 5.82
CA PRO A 3 16.11 -30.01 5.01
C PRO A 3 17.17 -31.05 5.37
N ASP A 4 17.88 -31.57 4.36
CA ASP A 4 18.97 -32.51 4.54
C ASP A 4 20.09 -31.89 5.39
N PRO A 5 20.75 -32.66 6.28
CA PRO A 5 21.81 -32.14 7.12
C PRO A 5 23.05 -31.75 6.30
N PRO A 6 23.75 -30.66 6.66
CA PRO A 6 24.89 -30.15 5.90
C PRO A 6 26.07 -31.12 5.93
N LYS A 7 26.70 -31.31 4.77
CA LYS A 7 27.75 -32.32 4.50
C LYS A 7 29.10 -32.03 5.21
N HIS A 8 29.28 -30.82 5.73
CA HIS A 8 30.52 -30.38 6.38
C HIS A 8 30.19 -29.56 7.64
N ARG A 9 30.24 -30.19 8.82
CA ARG A 9 30.14 -29.49 10.12
C ARG A 9 31.53 -29.48 10.81
N PRO A 10 32.10 -28.31 11.11
CA PRO A 10 33.33 -28.21 11.89
C PRO A 10 33.14 -28.70 13.33
N LEU A 11 34.20 -29.20 13.98
CA LEU A 11 34.19 -29.61 15.39
C LEU A 11 33.96 -28.39 16.30
N GLU A 12 32.90 -28.43 17.12
CA GLU A 12 32.33 -27.31 17.91
C GLU A 12 33.24 -26.75 19.03
N ARG A 13 34.51 -27.15 19.12
CA ARG A 13 35.25 -27.09 20.38
C ARG A 13 35.94 -25.77 20.72
N PHE A 14 35.75 -24.70 19.95
CA PHE A 14 36.58 -23.50 20.11
C PHE A 14 35.88 -22.14 19.98
N TRP A 15 34.55 -22.10 19.82
CA TRP A 15 33.88 -20.83 19.57
C TRP A 15 32.81 -20.51 20.61
N PRO A 16 32.82 -19.30 21.22
CA PRO A 16 31.79 -18.88 22.17
C PRO A 16 30.39 -18.72 21.54
N TYR A 17 30.27 -18.94 20.24
CA TYR A 17 29.01 -18.95 19.48
C TYR A 17 28.55 -20.36 19.11
N ALA A 18 29.17 -21.43 19.64
CA ALA A 18 28.77 -22.81 19.36
C ALA A 18 27.32 -23.12 19.79
N ASP A 19 26.83 -22.41 20.81
CA ASP A 19 25.46 -22.56 21.32
C ASP A 19 24.46 -21.60 20.65
N LEU A 20 24.91 -20.69 19.78
CA LEU A 20 24.00 -19.82 19.03
C LEU A 20 23.38 -20.59 17.86
N PRO A 21 22.06 -20.52 17.68
CA PRO A 21 21.42 -21.13 16.53
C PRO A 21 21.95 -20.50 15.23
N GLU A 22 22.19 -21.33 14.22
CA GLU A 22 22.68 -20.87 12.91
C GLU A 22 21.68 -19.96 12.19
N GLN A 23 20.39 -20.07 12.51
CA GLN A 23 19.35 -19.19 11.99
C GLN A 23 18.87 -18.22 13.07
N PRO A 24 18.72 -16.93 12.75
CA PRO A 24 18.12 -15.96 13.65
C PRO A 24 16.66 -16.33 13.94
N SER A 25 16.22 -16.08 15.17
CA SER A 25 14.82 -16.25 15.57
C SER A 25 13.92 -15.18 14.96
N GLU A 26 12.60 -15.43 14.93
CA GLU A 26 11.61 -14.44 14.46
C GLU A 26 11.66 -13.14 15.27
N GLU A 27 11.92 -13.24 16.57
CA GLU A 27 12.03 -12.09 17.48
C GLU A 27 13.29 -11.25 17.21
N GLU A 28 14.41 -11.89 16.85
CA GLU A 28 15.64 -11.20 16.47
C GLU A 28 15.51 -10.55 15.08
N LEU A 29 14.84 -11.22 14.14
CA LEU A 29 14.53 -10.66 12.82
C LEU A 29 13.64 -9.42 12.92
N ALA A 30 12.66 -9.43 13.82
CA ALA A 30 11.76 -8.30 14.04
C ALA A 30 12.45 -7.07 14.67
N GLN A 31 13.62 -7.26 15.30
CA GLN A 31 14.43 -6.18 15.90
C GLN A 31 15.46 -5.59 14.94
N LEU A 32 15.63 -6.16 13.75
CA LEU A 32 16.55 -5.63 12.75
C LEU A 32 16.12 -4.22 12.33
N ASP A 33 17.12 -3.37 12.10
CA ASP A 33 16.90 -2.09 11.45
C ASP A 33 16.24 -2.30 10.07
N PRO A 34 15.20 -1.53 9.69
CA PRO A 34 14.49 -1.73 8.43
C PRO A 34 15.39 -1.69 7.19
N ASP A 35 16.41 -0.84 7.16
CA ASP A 35 17.32 -0.72 6.02
C ASP A 35 18.24 -1.94 5.94
N LEU A 36 18.66 -2.47 7.09
CA LEU A 36 19.44 -3.71 7.17
C LEU A 36 18.60 -4.93 6.78
N TYR A 37 17.35 -4.99 7.21
CA TYR A 37 16.41 -6.04 6.82
C TYR A 37 16.20 -6.04 5.30
N GLU A 38 15.99 -4.86 4.70
CA GLU A 38 15.83 -4.71 3.25
C GLU A 38 17.10 -5.10 2.48
N ALA A 39 18.29 -4.80 2.99
CA ALA A 39 19.55 -5.22 2.37
C ALA A 39 19.76 -6.75 2.39
N LEU A 40 19.34 -7.42 3.47
CA LEU A 40 19.52 -8.87 3.66
C LEU A 40 18.43 -9.70 2.97
N PHE A 41 17.17 -9.23 3.01
CA PHE A 41 15.99 -10.00 2.61
C PHE A 41 15.20 -9.37 1.45
N GLY A 42 15.60 -8.18 0.99
CA GLY A 42 14.87 -7.42 -0.02
C GLY A 42 13.75 -6.56 0.58
N ALA A 43 13.19 -5.68 -0.25
CA ALA A 43 12.11 -4.78 0.16
C ALA A 43 10.91 -5.59 0.66
N THR A 44 10.48 -5.32 1.89
CA THR A 44 9.22 -5.87 2.40
C THR A 44 8.11 -5.34 1.49
N PRO A 45 7.21 -6.19 0.97
CA PRO A 45 6.12 -5.73 0.13
C PRO A 45 5.24 -4.78 0.94
N ARG A 46 5.43 -3.47 0.74
CA ARG A 46 4.52 -2.46 1.28
C ARG A 46 3.27 -2.47 0.41
N PRO A 47 2.07 -2.44 1.00
CA PRO A 47 0.87 -2.23 0.21
C PRO A 47 1.02 -0.87 -0.47
N PHE A 48 0.97 -0.88 -1.81
CA PHE A 48 0.90 0.36 -2.56
C PHE A 48 -0.41 1.07 -2.25
N SER A 49 -0.40 2.38 -2.37
CA SER A 49 -1.54 3.24 -2.14
C SER A 49 -2.14 3.72 -3.44
N ILE A 50 -3.46 3.95 -3.42
CA ILE A 50 -4.21 4.57 -4.50
C ILE A 50 -4.76 5.87 -3.96
N THR A 51 -4.45 6.97 -4.63
CA THR A 51 -4.96 8.30 -4.25
C THR A 51 -5.88 8.83 -5.33
N LEU A 52 -7.08 9.26 -4.95
CA LEU A 52 -7.98 10.03 -5.79
C LEU A 52 -7.80 11.52 -5.50
N VAL A 53 -7.60 12.31 -6.55
CA VAL A 53 -7.62 13.78 -6.49
C VAL A 53 -8.76 14.28 -7.36
N PHE A 54 -9.74 14.96 -6.78
CA PHE A 54 -10.97 15.33 -7.50
C PHE A 54 -11.45 16.74 -7.11
N PRO A 55 -12.16 17.46 -8.00
CA PRO A 55 -12.74 18.76 -7.67
C PRO A 55 -14.01 18.61 -6.83
N ALA A 56 -14.58 19.75 -6.40
CA ALA A 56 -15.98 19.77 -5.99
C ALA A 56 -16.89 19.42 -7.18
N LEU A 57 -17.95 18.64 -6.93
CA LEU A 57 -18.90 18.23 -7.97
C LEU A 57 -20.31 18.73 -7.65
N GLU A 58 -21.04 19.12 -8.69
CA GLU A 58 -22.48 19.35 -8.63
C GLU A 58 -23.24 18.03 -8.78
N ASP A 59 -23.00 17.08 -7.87
CA ASP A 59 -23.68 15.77 -7.81
C ASP A 59 -24.40 15.65 -6.44
N PRO A 60 -25.69 15.25 -6.38
CA PRO A 60 -26.39 15.05 -5.11
C PRO A 60 -25.71 14.07 -4.16
N ARG A 61 -24.95 13.10 -4.68
CA ARG A 61 -24.18 12.11 -3.91
C ARG A 61 -22.80 12.63 -3.49
N PHE A 62 -22.46 13.89 -3.78
CA PHE A 62 -21.15 14.43 -3.46
C PHE A 62 -20.91 14.52 -1.94
N ALA A 63 -21.95 14.76 -1.16
CA ALA A 63 -21.85 14.70 0.30
C ALA A 63 -21.40 13.31 0.77
N ASP A 64 -22.02 12.25 0.23
CA ASP A 64 -21.65 10.85 0.54
C ASP A 64 -20.20 10.55 0.09
N ALA A 65 -19.78 11.08 -1.06
CA ALA A 65 -18.39 10.96 -1.52
C ALA A 65 -17.40 11.59 -0.53
N LEU A 66 -17.72 12.76 0.03
CA LEU A 66 -16.87 13.40 1.05
C LEU A 66 -16.81 12.58 2.33
N ASP A 67 -17.91 11.93 2.73
CA ASP A 67 -17.91 11.07 3.92
C ASP A 67 -17.08 9.80 3.70
N ILE A 68 -17.15 9.18 2.52
CA ILE A 68 -16.27 8.06 2.15
C ILE A 68 -14.80 8.51 2.17
N ALA A 69 -14.51 9.67 1.56
CA ALA A 69 -13.16 10.24 1.44
C ALA A 69 -12.55 10.58 2.80
N ARG A 70 -13.31 11.17 3.72
CA ARG A 70 -12.83 11.52 5.08
C ARG A 70 -12.44 10.31 5.91
N GLY A 71 -13.06 9.15 5.68
CA GLY A 71 -12.68 7.92 6.35
C GLY A 71 -11.58 7.12 5.65
N SER A 72 -10.92 7.68 4.64
CA SER A 72 -9.76 7.08 3.97
C SER A 72 -8.50 7.15 4.85
N ALA A 73 -7.40 6.53 4.42
CA ALA A 73 -6.14 6.52 5.19
C ALA A 73 -5.54 7.93 5.33
N GLU A 74 -5.75 8.80 4.34
CA GLU A 74 -5.39 10.21 4.40
C GLU A 74 -6.37 11.04 3.58
N PHE A 75 -6.96 12.07 4.19
CA PHE A 75 -7.82 13.03 3.51
C PHE A 75 -7.24 14.44 3.64
N ARG A 76 -7.16 15.17 2.52
CA ARG A 76 -6.70 16.56 2.49
C ARG A 76 -7.49 17.38 1.49
N GLU A 77 -7.62 18.66 1.80
CA GLU A 77 -8.18 19.67 0.89
C GLU A 77 -7.10 20.70 0.57
N THR A 78 -6.92 21.00 -0.71
CA THR A 78 -5.90 21.95 -1.17
C THR A 78 -6.48 22.91 -2.20
N GLY A 79 -5.92 24.12 -2.29
CA GLY A 79 -6.38 25.13 -3.24
C GLY A 79 -7.64 25.88 -2.82
N ARG A 80 -8.14 26.75 -3.71
CA ARG A 80 -9.35 27.58 -3.52
C ARG A 80 -10.06 27.78 -4.87
N GLY A 81 -11.38 27.99 -4.84
CA GLY A 81 -12.17 28.22 -6.05
C GLY A 81 -12.03 27.07 -7.06
N ALA A 82 -11.77 27.40 -8.33
CA ALA A 82 -11.60 26.40 -9.39
C ALA A 82 -10.38 25.45 -9.19
N ALA A 83 -9.40 25.88 -8.39
CA ALA A 83 -8.22 25.07 -8.06
C ALA A 83 -8.41 24.23 -6.77
N HIS A 84 -9.58 24.28 -6.13
CA HIS A 84 -9.86 23.45 -4.96
C HIS A 84 -9.88 21.97 -5.35
N ARG A 85 -9.13 21.14 -4.62
CA ARG A 85 -9.04 19.71 -4.82
C ARG A 85 -9.18 18.99 -3.49
N TYR A 86 -9.95 17.91 -3.51
CA TYR A 86 -10.01 16.90 -2.48
C TYR A 86 -9.03 15.79 -2.83
N ARG A 87 -8.27 15.33 -1.84
CA ARG A 87 -7.32 14.25 -1.97
C ARG A 87 -7.65 13.19 -0.94
N ALA A 88 -7.87 11.95 -1.39
CA ALA A 88 -8.17 10.81 -0.53
C ALA A 88 -7.27 9.62 -0.88
N ARG A 89 -6.51 9.10 0.09
CA ARG A 89 -5.61 7.95 -0.08
C ARG A 89 -6.22 6.68 0.50
N PHE A 90 -6.18 5.61 -0.27
CA PHE A 90 -6.64 4.28 0.09
C PHE A 90 -5.50 3.27 -0.01
N TRP A 91 -5.53 2.24 0.83
CA TRP A 91 -4.70 1.06 0.65
C TRP A 91 -5.38 0.06 -0.29
N SER A 92 -4.63 -0.89 -0.85
CA SER A 92 -5.20 -1.96 -1.66
C SER A 92 -6.27 -2.78 -0.92
N SER A 93 -6.20 -2.86 0.42
CA SER A 93 -7.23 -3.48 1.27
C SER A 93 -8.56 -2.73 1.29
N ASP A 94 -8.59 -1.45 0.94
CA ASP A 94 -9.78 -0.60 0.95
C ASP A 94 -10.48 -0.53 -0.43
N ALA A 95 -10.21 -1.51 -1.31
CA ALA A 95 -10.65 -1.51 -2.70
C ALA A 95 -12.16 -1.26 -2.90
N LEU A 96 -13.01 -1.76 -1.99
CA LEU A 96 -14.45 -1.53 -2.05
C LEU A 96 -14.80 -0.04 -1.83
N ARG A 97 -14.27 0.57 -0.76
CA ARG A 97 -14.51 1.99 -0.45
C ARG A 97 -13.91 2.92 -1.50
N LEU A 98 -12.74 2.55 -2.03
CA LEU A 98 -12.13 3.25 -3.17
C LEU A 98 -13.05 3.23 -4.39
N ARG A 99 -13.66 2.07 -4.71
CA ARG A 99 -14.61 1.94 -5.81
C ARG A 99 -15.86 2.77 -5.58
N ASP A 100 -16.46 2.70 -4.39
CA ASP A 100 -17.66 3.47 -4.05
C ASP A 100 -17.44 4.98 -4.22
N LEU A 101 -16.26 5.48 -3.80
CA LEU A 101 -15.88 6.87 -4.03
C LEU A 101 -15.70 7.16 -5.53
N PHE A 102 -14.96 6.31 -6.25
CA PHE A 102 -14.68 6.49 -7.67
C PHE A 102 -15.94 6.45 -8.54
N ASP A 103 -16.96 5.66 -8.18
CA ASP A 103 -18.25 5.61 -8.86
C ASP A 103 -19.02 6.95 -8.80
N ILE A 104 -18.66 7.83 -7.86
CA ILE A 104 -19.19 9.19 -7.76
C ILE A 104 -18.23 10.16 -8.44
N VAL A 105 -16.96 10.20 -8.00
CA VAL A 105 -16.03 11.27 -8.41
C VAL A 105 -15.35 11.03 -9.75
N GLY A 106 -15.32 9.78 -10.22
CA GLY A 106 -14.75 9.38 -11.49
C GLY A 106 -15.51 9.92 -12.70
N ARG A 107 -16.70 10.51 -12.52
CA ARG A 107 -17.45 11.15 -13.62
C ARG A 107 -16.80 12.44 -14.12
N SER A 108 -15.99 13.10 -13.28
CA SER A 108 -15.19 14.24 -13.74
C SER A 108 -13.93 13.77 -14.46
N ASP A 109 -13.65 14.42 -15.58
CA ASP A 109 -12.41 14.30 -16.35
C ASP A 109 -11.20 14.88 -15.60
N THR A 110 -11.43 15.82 -14.67
CA THR A 110 -10.39 16.39 -13.80
C THR A 110 -10.07 15.53 -12.57
N THR A 111 -10.72 14.37 -12.41
CA THR A 111 -10.38 13.41 -11.36
C THR A 111 -9.14 12.61 -11.76
N GLU A 112 -8.07 12.81 -11.00
CA GLU A 112 -6.80 12.10 -11.15
C GLU A 112 -6.71 10.89 -10.23
N VAL A 113 -6.02 9.86 -10.70
CA VAL A 113 -5.72 8.63 -9.95
C VAL A 113 -4.22 8.50 -9.88
N LEU A 114 -3.68 8.42 -8.67
CA LEU A 114 -2.25 8.30 -8.40
C LEU A 114 -1.97 6.96 -7.73
N ILE A 115 -0.84 6.35 -8.08
CA ILE A 115 -0.31 5.18 -7.40
C ILE A 115 0.92 5.63 -6.61
N ASP A 116 0.92 5.40 -5.31
CA ASP A 116 1.95 5.92 -4.38
C ASP A 116 2.22 7.42 -4.57
N ASP A 117 1.13 8.18 -4.68
CA ASP A 117 1.10 9.63 -4.92
C ASP A 117 1.78 10.09 -6.22
N ARG A 118 2.06 9.17 -7.13
CA ARG A 118 2.67 9.47 -8.41
C ARG A 118 1.67 9.21 -9.54
N PRO A 119 1.64 10.07 -10.57
CA PRO A 119 0.87 9.80 -11.77
C PRO A 119 1.48 8.59 -12.47
N VAL A 120 0.62 7.67 -12.91
CA VAL A 120 1.03 6.50 -13.70
C VAL A 120 0.20 6.43 -14.99
N PRO A 121 0.76 5.87 -16.08
CA PRO A 121 -0.01 5.67 -17.30
C PRO A 121 -1.24 4.79 -17.08
N TYR A 122 -2.36 5.13 -17.73
CA TYR A 122 -3.60 4.35 -17.72
C TYR A 122 -4.13 4.06 -16.31
N ALA A 123 -3.96 5.01 -15.37
CA ALA A 123 -4.38 4.82 -13.99
C ALA A 123 -5.87 4.47 -13.88
N ARG A 124 -6.72 5.11 -14.68
CA ARG A 124 -8.18 4.89 -14.67
C ARG A 124 -8.58 3.65 -15.47
N GLU A 125 -7.91 3.42 -16.60
CA GLU A 125 -8.30 2.43 -17.61
C GLU A 125 -7.68 1.04 -17.37
N LEU A 126 -6.62 0.95 -16.56
CA LEU A 126 -5.91 -0.29 -16.27
C LEU A 126 -5.72 -0.53 -14.77
N TRP A 127 -5.16 0.43 -14.04
CA TRP A 127 -4.82 0.19 -12.63
C TRP A 127 -6.04 -0.01 -11.75
N LEU A 128 -7.04 0.85 -11.84
CA LEU A 128 -8.27 0.64 -11.08
C LEU A 128 -8.97 -0.69 -11.45
N PRO A 129 -9.06 -1.12 -12.73
CA PRO A 129 -9.45 -2.49 -13.12
C PRO A 129 -8.79 -3.59 -12.32
N LEU A 130 -7.47 -3.50 -12.18
CA LEU A 130 -6.70 -4.49 -11.43
C LEU A 130 -7.03 -4.46 -9.94
N VAL A 131 -7.26 -3.28 -9.36
CA VAL A 131 -7.64 -3.13 -7.95
C VAL A 131 -9.04 -3.70 -7.68
N TRP A 132 -10.00 -3.57 -8.61
CA TRP A 132 -11.34 -4.13 -8.40
C TRP A 132 -11.36 -5.67 -8.35
N PHE A 133 -10.37 -6.36 -8.92
CA PHE A 133 -10.25 -7.81 -8.75
C PHE A 133 -9.94 -8.24 -7.30
N LEU A 134 -9.52 -7.30 -6.43
CA LEU A 134 -9.30 -7.55 -5.01
C LEU A 134 -10.61 -7.57 -4.20
N ILE A 135 -11.72 -7.10 -4.77
CA ILE A 135 -13.01 -7.06 -4.08
C ILE A 135 -13.59 -8.49 -4.02
N PRO A 136 -13.82 -9.06 -2.82
CA PRO A 136 -14.44 -10.38 -2.69
C PRO A 136 -15.83 -10.40 -3.32
N ARG A 137 -16.21 -11.51 -3.94
CA ARG A 137 -17.55 -11.73 -4.51
C ARG A 137 -18.55 -12.22 -3.47
#